data_AF-A0A0U3MAV1-F1
#
_entry.id   AF-A0A0U3MAV1-F1
#
_cell.length_a   1.000
_cell.length_b   1.000
_cell.length_c   1.000
_cell.angle_alpha   90.00
_cell.angle_beta   90.00
_cell.angle_gamma   90.00
#
_symmetry.space_group_name_H-M   'P 1'
#
loop_
_entity.id
_entity.type
_entity.pdbx_description
1 polymer ?
#
loop_
_entity_poly.entity_id
_entity_poly.type
_entity_poly.pdbx_seq_one_letter_code
_entity_poly.pdbx_strand_id
1 'polypeptide(L)'
;MGNKITKEIQSLVEVELRKGASKSRIATLLGVPYDEANEIIDEIKASFRPDLGDQIIFSFRDEKMAGTIVKLLNNSAVVEIYWEKSSEKMKDIMETKTIVNFKDIVEFVHK
;
A
#
# COMPACT_ATOMS: atom_id res chain seq x y z
N MET A 1 -20.38 -0.74 19.03
CA MET A 1 -19.94 0.39 18.20
C MET A 1 -19.53 -0.19 16.86
N GLY A 2 -20.45 -0.27 15.90
CA GLY A 2 -20.17 -0.77 14.56
C GLY A 2 -20.86 0.17 13.58
N ASN A 3 -20.18 0.52 12.47
CA ASN A 3 -20.60 1.42 11.39
C ASN A 3 -20.01 2.86 11.39
N LYS A 4 -18.74 3.09 11.76
CA LYS A 4 -18.10 4.40 11.53
C LYS A 4 -17.41 4.55 10.17
N ILE A 5 -17.00 3.46 9.52
CA ILE A 5 -16.27 3.53 8.26
C ILE A 5 -17.18 3.18 7.09
N THR A 6 -17.61 4.19 6.34
CA THR A 6 -18.34 4.01 5.09
C THR A 6 -17.35 3.70 3.95
N LYS A 7 -17.84 3.12 2.85
CA LYS A 7 -17.01 2.90 1.64
C LYS A 7 -16.40 4.19 1.10
N GLU A 8 -17.09 5.32 1.25
CA GLU A 8 -16.63 6.64 0.84
C GLU A 8 -15.45 7.11 1.69
N ILE A 9 -15.57 6.98 3.03
CA ILE A 9 -14.49 7.27 3.97
C ILE A 9 -13.29 6.36 3.68
N GLN A 10 -13.53 5.06 3.50
CA GLN A 10 -12.49 4.10 3.17
C GLN A 10 -11.74 4.49 1.89
N SER A 11 -12.47 4.73 0.81
CA SER A 11 -11.89 5.11 -0.48
C SER A 11 -11.11 6.42 -0.39
N LEU A 12 -11.63 7.45 0.30
CA LEU A 12 -10.95 8.72 0.49
C LEU A 12 -9.63 8.54 1.26
N VAL A 13 -9.66 7.82 2.38
CA VAL A 13 -8.49 7.60 3.22
C VAL A 13 -7.45 6.76 2.47
N GLU A 14 -7.85 5.70 1.78
CA GLU A 14 -6.93 4.89 0.96
C GLU A 14 -6.27 5.73 -0.13
N VAL A 15 -7.03 6.55 -0.85
CA VAL A 15 -6.49 7.43 -1.91
C VAL A 15 -5.51 8.45 -1.33
N GLU A 16 -5.85 9.12 -0.23
CA GLU A 16 -4.97 10.13 0.37
C GLU A 16 -3.73 9.49 1.00
N LEU A 17 -3.85 8.32 1.63
CA LEU A 17 -2.69 7.53 2.07
C LEU A 17 -1.80 7.12 0.90
N ARG A 18 -2.39 6.74 -0.25
CA ARG A 18 -1.64 6.42 -1.47
C ARG A 18 -0.88 7.62 -2.03
N LYS A 19 -1.47 8.81 -1.92
CA LYS A 19 -0.80 10.08 -2.28
C LYS A 19 0.26 10.54 -1.27
N GLY A 20 0.38 9.86 -0.13
CA GLY A 20 1.30 10.25 0.94
C GLY A 20 0.83 11.44 1.78
N ALA A 21 -0.49 11.68 1.84
CA ALA A 21 -1.06 12.71 2.71
C ALA A 21 -0.73 12.44 4.19
N SER A 22 -0.54 13.52 4.96
CA SER A 22 -0.38 13.43 6.41
C SER A 22 -1.70 13.05 7.10
N LYS A 23 -1.61 12.42 8.28
CA LYS A 23 -2.79 12.12 9.11
C LYS A 23 -3.61 13.38 9.44
N SER A 24 -2.95 14.52 9.66
CA SER A 24 -3.60 15.81 9.90
C SER A 24 -4.43 16.29 8.70
N ARG A 25 -3.90 16.16 7.48
CA ARG A 25 -4.63 16.50 6.25
C ARG A 25 -5.86 15.62 6.09
N ILE A 26 -5.73 14.32 6.34
CA ILE A 26 -6.85 13.38 6.27
C ILE A 26 -7.92 13.74 7.30
N ALA A 27 -7.54 14.10 8.53
CA ALA A 27 -8.48 14.58 9.56
C ALA A 27 -9.28 15.81 9.09
N THR A 28 -8.61 16.79 8.48
CA THR A 28 -9.27 17.96 7.89
C THR A 28 -10.24 17.58 6.77
N LEU A 29 -9.86 16.66 5.88
CA LEU A 29 -10.71 16.20 4.78
C LEU A 29 -11.94 15.43 5.27
N LEU A 30 -11.79 14.65 6.33
CA LEU A 30 -12.88 13.91 6.97
C LEU A 30 -13.78 14.83 7.82
N GLY A 31 -13.31 16.02 8.19
CA GLY A 31 -14.03 16.94 9.07
C GLY A 31 -14.16 16.42 10.51
N VAL A 32 -13.25 15.55 10.94
CA VAL A 32 -13.27 14.92 12.27
C VAL A 32 -12.06 15.34 13.11
N PRO A 33 -12.13 15.23 14.45
CA PRO A 33 -10.97 15.44 15.32
C PRO A 33 -9.79 14.53 14.95
N TYR A 34 -8.57 14.99 15.23
CA TYR A 34 -7.35 14.25 14.89
C TYR A 34 -7.29 12.83 15.48
N ASP A 35 -7.74 12.66 16.72
CA ASP A 35 -7.73 11.36 17.39
C ASP A 35 -8.71 10.38 16.74
N GLU A 36 -9.90 10.85 16.37
CA GLU A 36 -10.88 10.05 15.62
C GLU A 36 -10.37 9.71 14.22
N ALA A 37 -9.72 10.66 13.53
CA ALA A 37 -9.08 10.38 12.25
C ALA A 37 -7.98 9.33 12.37
N ASN A 38 -7.21 9.32 13.47
CA ASN A 38 -6.17 8.30 13.69
C ASN A 38 -6.77 6.90 13.79
N GLU A 39 -7.85 6.74 14.56
CA GLU A 39 -8.55 5.46 14.68
C GLU A 39 -9.04 4.96 13.32
N ILE A 40 -9.69 5.83 12.54
CA ILE A 40 -10.19 5.51 11.20
C ILE A 40 -9.03 5.13 10.26
N ILE A 41 -7.94 5.90 10.27
CA ILE A 41 -6.76 5.65 9.43
C ILE A 41 -6.13 4.31 9.80
N ASP A 42 -5.99 4.00 11.08
CA ASP A 42 -5.32 2.78 11.53
C ASP A 42 -6.18 1.54 11.25
N GLU A 43 -7.52 1.63 11.37
CA GLU A 43 -8.46 0.56 10.99
C GLU A 43 -8.41 0.28 9.47
N ILE A 44 -8.44 1.34 8.64
CA ILE A 44 -8.36 1.20 7.18
C ILE A 44 -6.97 0.67 6.78
N LYS A 45 -5.88 1.17 7.38
CA LYS A 45 -4.54 0.62 7.14
C LYS A 45 -4.45 -0.87 7.45
N ALA A 46 -5.12 -1.33 8.50
CA ALA A 46 -5.14 -2.74 8.83
C ALA A 46 -5.90 -3.57 7.79
N SER A 47 -6.94 -3.03 7.15
CA SER A 47 -7.76 -3.79 6.19
C SER A 47 -7.05 -4.10 4.86
N PHE A 48 -6.07 -3.29 4.45
CA PHE A 48 -5.28 -3.51 3.24
C PHE A 48 -3.79 -3.79 3.52
N ARG A 49 -3.43 -4.03 4.78
CA ARG A 49 -2.05 -4.38 5.13
C ARG A 49 -1.69 -5.71 4.45
N PRO A 50 -0.58 -5.75 3.68
CA PRO A 50 -0.13 -6.99 3.08
C PRO A 50 0.37 -7.97 4.13
N ASP A 51 0.29 -9.26 3.79
CA ASP A 51 0.81 -10.37 4.56
C ASP A 51 2.17 -10.84 4.02
N LEU A 52 2.95 -11.56 4.84
CA LEU A 52 4.17 -12.21 4.39
C LEU A 52 3.82 -13.34 3.41
N GLY A 53 4.49 -13.38 2.26
CA GLY A 53 4.23 -14.35 1.20
C GLY A 53 3.24 -13.86 0.14
N ASP A 54 2.57 -12.72 0.36
CA ASP A 54 1.68 -12.14 -0.65
C ASP A 54 2.45 -11.84 -1.95
N GLN A 55 1.84 -12.24 -3.08
CA GLN A 55 2.31 -11.87 -4.40
C GLN A 55 1.64 -10.57 -4.82
N ILE A 56 2.42 -9.56 -5.15
CA ILE A 56 1.93 -8.23 -5.49
C ILE A 56 2.40 -7.76 -6.86
N ILE A 57 1.61 -6.87 -7.46
CA ILE A 57 2.00 -6.04 -8.60
C ILE A 57 2.20 -4.61 -8.08
N PHE A 58 3.28 -3.97 -8.50
CA PHE A 58 3.59 -2.59 -8.19
C PHE A 58 4.15 -1.89 -9.42
N SER A 59 4.11 -0.55 -9.43
CA SER A 59 4.73 0.24 -10.48
C SER A 59 6.06 0.79 -10.01
N PHE A 60 7.09 0.71 -10.84
CA PHE A 60 8.37 1.37 -10.60
C PHE A 60 8.84 2.04 -11.87
N ARG A 61 9.01 3.38 -11.83
CA ARG A 61 9.36 4.19 -13.01
C ARG A 61 8.45 3.92 -14.21
N ASP A 62 7.14 3.84 -13.95
CA ASP A 62 6.09 3.55 -14.94
C ASP A 62 6.17 2.15 -15.60
N GLU A 63 7.05 1.28 -15.10
CA GLU A 63 7.15 -0.11 -15.52
C GLU A 63 6.42 -1.02 -14.54
N LYS A 64 5.69 -1.99 -15.09
CA LYS A 64 4.96 -2.99 -14.30
C LYS A 64 5.95 -3.99 -13.71
N MET A 65 5.92 -4.12 -12.39
CA MET A 65 6.77 -5.03 -11.62
C MET A 65 5.90 -5.97 -10.79
N ALA A 66 6.45 -7.14 -10.48
CA ALA A 66 5.77 -8.17 -9.74
C ALA A 66 6.74 -8.87 -8.79
N GLY A 67 6.29 -9.18 -7.59
CA GLY A 67 7.17 -9.78 -6.58
C GLY A 67 6.42 -10.35 -5.38
N THR A 68 7.14 -11.11 -4.57
CA THR A 68 6.62 -11.75 -3.36
C THR A 68 7.13 -11.00 -2.14
N ILE A 69 6.24 -10.69 -1.19
CA ILE A 69 6.60 -10.02 0.05
C ILE A 69 7.36 -11.00 0.95
N VAL A 70 8.65 -10.72 1.19
CA VAL A 70 9.53 -11.55 2.04
C VAL A 70 9.80 -10.94 3.41
N LYS A 71 9.50 -9.64 3.60
CA LYS A 71 9.59 -8.97 4.89
C LYS A 71 8.62 -7.78 4.96
N LEU A 72 7.83 -7.69 6.03
CA LEU A 72 7.00 -6.52 6.31
C LEU A 72 7.78 -5.47 7.11
N LEU A 73 7.61 -4.21 6.74
CA LEU A 73 8.05 -3.02 7.47
C LEU A 73 6.82 -2.22 7.91
N ASN A 74 7.01 -1.02 8.45
CA ASN A 74 5.90 -0.23 9.00
C ASN A 74 4.90 0.26 7.94
N ASN A 75 5.38 0.76 6.79
CA ASN A 75 4.54 1.24 5.68
C ASN A 75 5.03 0.72 4.31
N SER A 76 5.89 -0.30 4.33
CA SER A 76 6.55 -0.86 3.16
C SER A 76 6.88 -2.32 3.38
N ALA A 77 7.29 -3.01 2.32
CA ALA A 77 7.73 -4.38 2.35
C ALA A 77 9.03 -4.55 1.56
N VAL A 78 9.85 -5.51 1.96
CA VAL A 78 10.88 -6.06 1.09
C VAL A 78 10.22 -7.10 0.20
N VAL A 79 10.40 -6.92 -1.10
CA VAL A 79 9.77 -7.69 -2.15
C VAL A 79 10.86 -8.36 -2.97
N GLU A 80 10.79 -9.68 -3.09
CA GLU A 80 11.63 -10.45 -4.01
C GLU A 80 10.93 -10.49 -5.38
N ILE A 81 11.59 -9.94 -6.40
CA ILE A 81 11.03 -9.77 -7.73
C ILE A 81 11.00 -11.13 -8.44
N TYR A 82 9.83 -11.52 -8.94
CA TYR A 82 9.72 -12.63 -9.89
C TYR A 82 9.66 -12.07 -11.31
N TRP A 83 10.78 -12.21 -12.01
CA TRP A 83 10.99 -11.57 -13.32
C TRP A 83 10.06 -12.06 -14.42
N GLU A 84 9.46 -13.25 -14.27
CA GLU A 84 8.52 -13.83 -15.24
C GLU A 84 7.28 -12.97 -15.50
N LYS A 85 6.88 -12.12 -14.55
CA LYS A 85 5.74 -11.19 -14.71
C LYS A 85 6.13 -9.71 -14.55
N SER A 86 7.44 -9.41 -14.60
CA SER A 86 7.97 -8.05 -14.48
C SER A 86 8.53 -7.57 -15.81
N SER A 87 8.64 -6.25 -15.99
CA SER A 87 9.22 -5.67 -17.20
C SER A 87 10.68 -6.09 -17.38
N GLU A 88 11.03 -6.60 -18.56
CA GLU A 88 12.41 -7.02 -18.87
C GLU A 88 13.39 -5.85 -18.87
N LYS A 89 12.92 -4.64 -19.19
CA LYS A 89 13.73 -3.41 -19.17
C LYS A 89 14.34 -3.14 -17.81
N MET A 90 13.73 -3.66 -16.74
CA MET A 90 14.17 -3.42 -15.37
C MET A 90 15.16 -4.47 -14.88
N LYS A 91 15.37 -5.59 -15.59
CA LYS A 91 16.28 -6.68 -15.18
C LYS A 91 17.72 -6.20 -14.98
N ASP A 92 18.18 -5.29 -15.82
CA ASP A 92 19.56 -4.75 -15.76
C ASP A 92 19.70 -3.59 -14.76
N ILE A 93 18.59 -3.10 -14.20
CA ILE A 93 18.54 -1.88 -13.37
C ILE A 93 18.26 -2.21 -11.91
N MET A 94 17.42 -3.22 -11.64
CA MET A 94 16.98 -3.56 -10.29
C MET A 94 17.65 -4.82 -9.78
N GLU A 95 17.91 -4.82 -8.48
CA GLU A 95 18.29 -6.02 -7.76
C GLU A 95 17.11 -7.00 -7.66
N THR A 96 17.41 -8.26 -7.31
CA THR A 96 16.40 -9.30 -7.08
C THR A 96 15.43 -8.95 -5.94
N LYS A 97 15.83 -8.06 -5.01
CA LYS A 97 15.00 -7.57 -3.92
C LYS A 97 14.89 -6.05 -3.95
N THR A 98 13.71 -5.54 -3.65
CA THR A 98 13.47 -4.09 -3.56
C THR A 98 12.52 -3.76 -2.42
N ILE A 99 12.50 -2.48 -2.02
CA ILE A 99 11.54 -1.97 -1.04
C ILE A 99 10.37 -1.32 -1.78
N VAL A 100 9.16 -1.78 -1.48
CA VAL A 100 7.91 -1.27 -2.05
C VAL A 100 7.05 -0.69 -0.93
N ASN A 101 6.59 0.56 -1.06
CA ASN A 101 5.63 1.09 -0.09
C ASN A 101 4.25 0.49 -0.34
N PHE A 102 3.46 0.31 0.70
CA PHE A 102 2.10 -0.25 0.57
C PHE A 102 1.21 0.59 -0.35
N LYS A 103 1.46 1.90 -0.41
CA LYS A 103 0.78 2.82 -1.33
C LYS A 103 1.06 2.55 -2.82
N ASP A 104 2.21 1.98 -3.12
CA ASP A 104 2.68 1.74 -4.49
C ASP A 104 2.24 0.34 -4.99
N ILE A 105 1.60 -0.46 -4.12
CA ILE A 105 0.99 -1.74 -4.46
C ILE A 105 -0.28 -1.46 -5.27
N VAL A 106 -0.30 -1.99 -6.48
CA VAL A 106 -1.40 -1.84 -7.43
C VAL A 106 -2.40 -2.97 -7.27
N GLU A 107 -1.92 -4.20 -7.11
CA GLU A 107 -2.76 -5.40 -7.08
C GLU A 107 -2.14 -6.51 -6.23
N PHE A 108 -2.99 -7.33 -5.60
CA PHE A 108 -2.62 -8.57 -4.92
C PHE A 108 -2.98 -9.74 -5.82
N VAL A 109 -1.97 -10.49 -6.28
CA VAL A 109 -2.11 -11.56 -7.26
C VAL A 109 -2.64 -12.83 -6.59
N HIS A 110 -2.07 -13.24 -5.46
CA HIS A 110 -2.50 -14.38 -4.64
C HIS A 110 -2.36 -14.00 -3.16
N LYS A 111 -3.41 -14.27 -2.39
CA LYS A 111 -3.50 -14.13 -0.93
C LYS A 111 -3.77 -15.51 -0.32
#